data_AF-A0A935VB73-F1
#
_entry.id   AF-A0A935VB73-F1
#
_cell.length_a   1.000
_cell.length_b   1.000
_cell.length_c   1.000
_cell.angle_alpha   90.00
_cell.angle_beta   90.00
_cell.angle_gamma   90.00
#
_symmetry.space_group_name_H-M   'P 1'
#
loop_
_entity.id
_entity.type
_entity.pdbx_description
1 polymer ?
#
loop_
_entity_poly.entity_id
_entity_poly.type
_entity_poly.pdbx_seq_one_letter_code
_entity_poly.pdbx_strand_id
1 'polypeptide(L)'
;MKKITTWVLLLAVYLGYIAPVSLVAYGQGIGKTMEQRMKDTPEGLKFRLSEGVEGAETREKQQLAATDPLSESDSNSLLKRIPEIKPAVDDKTDFAKRIGTLPAPKTGNKNPVKFPSDEQRGTPKLDTTGQTLEVVRFSPEGEIPLAPDLSVTFSQPMVAVTSQEEAAKYAPVELSPQVEGRWRWLGTKTLMFDTTKRFPMATKFTARVPAGTKSANGQTLAKDVSWTFTTPPPKAESMYPNGGITRRDALIYVSFDQAISPDAVLRSITVTGGGKKLPIRLATQEEISGDSTINYYSKQAQAGRWLAFRAVNSDGLTENALPGASAINVTIAKGTPSAEGPLTSITDQSFSFQTYSALKFSNGYCGWRDNRNCSPFESWYMEFNNSIDAAKFTTEMVKIEPAIEGLKIYPSGNYVYIQGYKKGRTSYKVTIDGSISDVYGQSLGQPAVATIKVGSASQNLYAQGGYMTVLDPTSTPTFSIYSTNHGAVKVRLYDVQPADWQKVSGICSSYQLRRRQTPADTRSIGV
;
A
#
# COMPACT_ATOMS: atom_id res chain seq x y z
N MET A 1 -5.45 -65.04 8.46
CA MET A 1 -5.08 -63.69 8.96
C MET A 1 -6.23 -62.67 8.97
N LYS A 2 -7.17 -62.64 8.01
CA LYS A 2 -8.27 -61.64 8.01
C LYS A 2 -9.37 -61.84 9.08
N LYS A 3 -9.55 -63.03 9.67
CA LYS A 3 -10.56 -63.24 10.74
C LYS A 3 -10.09 -62.82 12.13
N ILE A 4 -8.78 -62.80 12.40
CA ILE A 4 -8.23 -62.46 13.72
C ILE A 4 -8.26 -60.95 13.96
N THR A 5 -8.01 -60.15 12.92
CA THR A 5 -8.09 -58.68 12.99
C THR A 5 -9.50 -58.16 13.22
N THR A 6 -10.54 -58.85 12.72
CA THR A 6 -11.94 -58.47 12.95
C THR A 6 -12.39 -58.72 14.39
N TRP A 7 -11.91 -59.80 15.02
CA TRP A 7 -12.22 -60.09 16.42
C TRP A 7 -11.52 -59.14 17.40
N VAL A 8 -10.30 -58.70 17.10
CA VAL A 8 -9.57 -57.71 17.92
C VAL A 8 -10.24 -56.32 17.87
N LEU A 9 -10.78 -55.92 16.71
CA LEU A 9 -11.51 -54.65 16.57
C LEU A 9 -12.86 -54.67 17.28
N LEU A 10 -13.59 -55.79 17.26
CA LEU A 10 -14.85 -55.91 18.01
C LEU A 10 -14.62 -55.95 19.53
N LEU A 11 -13.53 -56.57 20.01
CA LEU A 11 -13.18 -56.57 21.43
C LEU A 11 -12.81 -55.17 21.94
N ALA A 12 -12.12 -54.36 21.12
CA ALA A 12 -11.75 -52.99 21.46
C ALA A 12 -12.96 -52.04 21.52
N VAL A 13 -13.96 -52.24 20.64
CA VAL A 13 -15.21 -51.48 20.66
C VAL A 13 -16.07 -51.87 21.86
N TYR A 14 -16.09 -53.16 22.24
CA TYR A 14 -16.87 -53.62 23.40
C TYR A 14 -16.26 -53.17 24.75
N LEU A 15 -14.93 -53.13 24.86
CA LEU A 15 -14.24 -52.62 26.05
C LEU A 15 -14.38 -51.10 26.22
N GLY A 16 -14.66 -50.35 25.14
CA GLY A 16 -14.95 -48.91 25.19
C GLY A 16 -16.30 -48.56 25.85
N TYR A 17 -17.27 -49.48 25.84
CA TYR A 17 -18.60 -49.26 26.44
C TYR A 17 -18.68 -49.60 27.94
N ILE A 18 -17.73 -50.35 28.50
CA ILE A 18 -17.73 -50.75 29.92
C ILE A 18 -16.90 -49.76 30.79
N ALA A 19 -16.09 -48.90 30.17
CA ALA A 19 -15.24 -47.94 30.86
C ALA A 19 -15.94 -46.81 31.67
N PRO A 20 -17.22 -46.42 31.47
CA PRO A 20 -17.80 -45.35 32.29
C PRO A 20 -18.34 -45.84 33.64
N VAL A 21 -18.40 -47.15 33.91
CA VAL A 21 -18.99 -47.67 35.17
C VAL A 21 -17.95 -47.81 36.29
N SER A 22 -16.66 -47.92 35.97
CA SER A 22 -15.59 -48.07 36.97
C SER A 22 -15.18 -46.75 37.66
N LEU A 23 -15.47 -45.60 37.05
CA LEU A 23 -15.09 -44.28 37.58
C LEU A 23 -16.09 -43.74 38.63
N VAL A 24 -17.34 -44.23 38.64
CA VAL A 24 -18.34 -43.84 39.64
C VAL A 24 -18.03 -44.48 41.00
N ALA A 25 -17.44 -45.68 41.02
CA ALA A 25 -17.08 -46.39 42.25
C ALA A 25 -15.86 -45.79 42.98
N TYR A 26 -14.91 -45.19 42.27
CA TYR A 26 -13.78 -44.47 42.89
C TYR A 26 -14.17 -43.10 43.45
N GLY A 27 -15.18 -42.44 42.89
CA GLY A 27 -15.65 -41.13 43.35
C GLY A 27 -16.34 -41.19 44.73
N GLN A 28 -17.12 -42.25 45.00
CA GLN A 28 -17.79 -42.40 46.30
C GLN A 28 -16.83 -42.81 47.44
N GLY A 29 -15.77 -43.55 47.13
CA GLY A 29 -14.73 -43.91 48.09
C GLY A 29 -13.91 -42.70 48.56
N ILE A 30 -13.57 -41.77 47.67
CA ILE A 30 -12.78 -40.58 47.99
C ILE A 30 -13.63 -39.52 48.75
N GLY A 31 -14.93 -39.42 48.44
CA GLY A 31 -15.85 -38.49 49.13
C GLY A 31 -15.98 -38.77 50.63
N LYS A 32 -16.13 -40.03 51.03
CA LYS A 32 -16.25 -40.41 52.45
C LYS A 32 -14.96 -40.19 53.24
N THR A 33 -13.80 -40.42 52.62
CA THR A 33 -12.48 -40.18 53.26
C THR A 33 -12.17 -38.69 53.40
N MET A 34 -12.68 -37.86 52.49
CA MET A 34 -12.53 -36.40 52.54
C MET A 34 -13.44 -35.78 53.61
N GLU A 35 -14.69 -36.24 53.70
CA GLU A 35 -15.67 -35.79 54.71
C GLU A 35 -15.25 -36.15 56.15
N GLN A 36 -14.55 -37.28 56.32
CA GLN A 36 -14.00 -37.70 57.61
C GLN A 36 -12.76 -36.89 58.02
N ARG A 37 -11.91 -36.48 57.07
CA ARG A 37 -10.80 -35.54 57.33
C ARG A 37 -11.25 -34.10 57.55
N MET A 38 -12.43 -33.71 57.04
CA MET A 38 -13.02 -32.38 57.23
C MET A 38 -13.58 -32.14 58.63
N LYS A 39 -13.93 -33.20 59.38
CA LYS A 39 -14.36 -33.07 60.79
C LYS A 39 -13.24 -32.68 61.75
N ASP A 40 -11.98 -32.88 61.34
CA ASP A 40 -10.79 -32.62 62.16
C ASP A 40 -10.05 -31.32 61.78
N THR A 41 -10.63 -30.47 60.92
CA THR A 41 -9.98 -29.22 60.47
C THR A 41 -10.48 -28.02 61.28
N PRO A 42 -9.61 -27.21 61.91
CA PRO A 42 -10.02 -26.02 62.65
C PRO A 42 -10.65 -24.96 61.73
N GLU A 43 -11.53 -24.11 62.29
CA GLU A 43 -12.20 -23.03 61.55
C GLU A 43 -11.20 -22.13 60.79
N GLY A 44 -11.40 -22.01 59.47
CA GLY A 44 -10.52 -21.28 58.56
C GLY A 44 -10.75 -19.76 58.50
N LEU A 45 -9.92 -19.09 57.70
CA LEU A 45 -9.89 -17.63 57.50
C LEU A 45 -11.24 -17.04 57.04
N LYS A 46 -11.57 -15.86 57.57
CA LYS A 46 -12.79 -15.10 57.26
C LYS A 46 -12.56 -14.15 56.09
N PHE A 47 -13.48 -14.14 55.12
CA PHE A 47 -13.45 -13.23 53.97
C PHE A 47 -14.40 -12.05 54.18
N ARG A 48 -14.05 -10.87 53.64
CA ARG A 48 -14.93 -9.70 53.59
C ARG A 48 -15.14 -9.29 52.13
N LEU A 49 -16.39 -9.24 51.70
CA LEU A 49 -16.78 -8.66 50.41
C LEU A 49 -17.14 -7.19 50.65
N SER A 50 -16.69 -6.29 49.77
CA SER A 50 -17.11 -4.90 49.74
C SER A 50 -17.25 -4.44 48.29
N GLU A 51 -18.14 -3.49 48.03
CA GLU A 51 -18.18 -2.83 46.71
C GLU A 51 -16.86 -2.10 46.45
N GLY A 52 -16.40 -2.11 45.20
CA GLY A 52 -15.18 -1.41 44.80
C GLY A 52 -15.40 0.10 44.90
N VAL A 53 -14.52 0.78 45.62
CA VAL A 53 -14.54 2.25 45.75
C VAL A 53 -13.50 2.85 44.78
N GLU A 54 -13.89 3.92 44.11
CA GLU A 54 -13.05 4.67 43.18
C GLU A 54 -11.78 5.20 43.89
N GLY A 55 -10.60 5.00 43.30
CA GLY A 55 -9.33 5.55 43.81
C GLY A 55 -8.42 4.60 44.62
N ALA A 56 -8.78 3.32 44.80
CA ALA A 56 -7.94 2.34 45.52
C ALA A 56 -6.58 2.01 44.86
N GLU A 57 -6.28 2.58 43.68
CA GLU A 57 -5.06 2.36 42.91
C GLU A 57 -4.08 3.54 42.90
N THR A 58 -4.14 4.48 43.86
CA THR A 58 -2.92 5.28 44.11
C THR A 58 -1.96 4.46 44.97
N ARG A 59 -1.35 3.43 44.37
CA ARG A 59 -0.07 2.94 44.88
C ARG A 59 0.92 4.09 44.73
N GLU A 60 1.31 4.71 45.84
CA GLU A 60 2.53 5.51 45.85
C GLU A 60 3.62 4.69 45.16
N LYS A 61 4.22 5.24 44.10
CA LYS A 61 5.40 4.64 43.49
C LYS A 61 6.44 4.51 44.60
N GLN A 62 6.70 3.27 45.05
CA GLN A 62 7.80 3.04 45.95
C GLN A 62 9.06 3.58 45.28
N GLN A 63 9.73 4.50 45.98
CA GLN A 63 10.98 5.07 45.53
C GLN A 63 11.95 3.91 45.36
N LEU A 64 12.46 3.71 44.14
CA LEU A 64 13.47 2.68 43.89
C LEU A 64 14.63 2.93 44.84
N ALA A 65 15.07 1.89 45.55
CA ALA A 65 16.21 1.99 46.45
C ALA A 65 17.41 2.53 45.66
N ALA A 66 18.11 3.50 46.23
CA ALA A 66 19.31 4.03 45.62
C ALA A 66 20.33 2.89 45.44
N THR A 67 20.72 2.64 44.18
CA THR A 67 21.73 1.65 43.85
C THR A 67 23.06 2.36 43.64
N ASP A 68 24.10 1.91 44.34
CA ASP A 68 25.45 2.34 44.09
C ASP A 68 26.09 1.49 42.98
N PRO A 69 26.88 2.09 42.07
CA PRO A 69 27.65 1.32 41.09
C PRO A 69 28.65 0.41 41.81
N LEU A 70 28.78 -0.83 41.32
CA LEU A 70 29.77 -1.79 41.82
C LEU A 70 31.18 -1.19 41.75
N SER A 71 31.95 -1.36 42.82
CA SER A 71 33.34 -0.93 42.84
C SER A 71 34.15 -1.69 41.77
N GLU A 72 35.26 -1.12 41.32
CA GLU A 72 36.16 -1.82 40.39
C GLU A 72 36.67 -3.15 40.97
N SER A 73 36.84 -3.27 42.28
CA SER A 73 37.28 -4.53 42.90
C SER A 73 36.20 -5.61 42.86
N ASP A 74 34.94 -5.24 43.05
CA ASP A 74 33.82 -6.19 42.99
C ASP A 74 33.55 -6.61 41.54
N SER A 75 33.65 -5.65 40.62
CA SER A 75 33.56 -5.91 39.18
C SER A 75 34.67 -6.86 38.73
N ASN A 76 35.91 -6.65 39.17
CA ASN A 76 37.03 -7.55 38.87
C ASN A 76 36.87 -8.92 39.54
N SER A 77 36.28 -8.98 40.73
CA SER A 77 36.00 -10.25 41.41
C SER A 77 34.93 -11.08 40.69
N LEU A 78 33.94 -10.42 40.08
CA LEU A 78 32.95 -11.06 39.20
C LEU A 78 33.57 -11.51 37.87
N LEU A 79 34.39 -10.65 37.24
CA LEU A 79 35.06 -10.98 35.98
C LEU A 79 36.02 -12.17 36.11
N LYS A 80 36.68 -12.33 37.27
CA LYS A 80 37.51 -13.50 37.58
C LYS A 80 36.76 -14.83 37.67
N ARG A 81 35.42 -14.80 37.76
CA ARG A 81 34.59 -16.03 37.73
C ARG A 81 34.34 -16.53 36.32
N ILE A 82 34.68 -15.74 35.30
CA ILE A 82 34.57 -16.13 33.90
C ILE A 82 35.79 -17.00 33.55
N PRO A 83 35.60 -18.23 33.05
CA PRO A 83 36.71 -19.07 32.64
C PRO A 83 37.50 -18.42 31.50
N GLU A 84 38.83 -18.57 31.51
CA GLU A 84 39.72 -18.03 30.49
C GLU A 84 39.31 -18.49 29.09
N ILE A 85 39.09 -17.53 28.18
CA ILE A 85 38.81 -17.80 26.78
C ILE A 85 40.13 -18.25 26.14
N LYS A 86 40.25 -19.54 25.84
CA LYS A 86 41.40 -20.10 25.12
C LYS A 86 41.16 -20.01 23.62
N PRO A 87 42.07 -19.41 22.84
CA PRO A 87 41.95 -19.40 21.38
C PRO A 87 42.04 -20.82 20.83
N ALA A 88 41.17 -21.16 19.88
CA ALA A 88 41.26 -22.39 19.12
C ALA A 88 42.39 -22.30 18.07
N VAL A 89 42.88 -23.43 17.57
CA VAL A 89 44.05 -23.52 16.67
C VAL A 89 43.81 -22.78 15.34
N ASP A 90 42.56 -22.54 14.99
CA ASP A 90 42.04 -21.90 13.79
C ASP A 90 41.65 -20.42 13.96
N ASP A 91 41.76 -19.86 15.18
CA ASP A 91 41.43 -18.44 15.46
C ASP A 91 42.44 -17.44 14.88
N LYS A 92 43.57 -17.91 14.33
CA LYS A 92 44.51 -17.11 13.52
C LYS A 92 44.68 -17.73 12.14
N THR A 93 43.91 -17.23 11.18
CA THR A 93 44.16 -17.49 9.75
C THR A 93 44.71 -16.23 9.09
N ASP A 94 45.74 -16.39 8.25
CA ASP A 94 46.29 -15.29 7.47
C ASP A 94 45.25 -14.79 6.46
N PHE A 95 45.18 -13.46 6.33
CA PHE A 95 44.24 -12.79 5.43
C PHE A 95 44.41 -13.30 3.99
N ALA A 96 43.36 -13.90 3.42
CA ALA A 96 43.38 -14.49 2.08
C ALA A 96 43.58 -13.42 0.98
N LYS A 97 44.83 -13.06 0.69
CA LYS A 97 45.18 -12.21 -0.47
C LYS A 97 45.13 -13.03 -1.75
N ARG A 98 44.51 -12.48 -2.80
CA ARG A 98 44.59 -13.04 -4.17
C ARG A 98 46.05 -13.24 -4.56
N ILE A 99 46.35 -14.40 -5.15
CA ILE A 99 47.65 -14.75 -5.73
C ILE A 99 47.84 -13.98 -7.05
N GLY A 100 47.94 -12.65 -6.98
CA GLY A 100 48.27 -11.77 -8.12
C GLY A 100 47.27 -11.76 -9.29
N THR A 101 47.50 -10.84 -10.22
CA THR A 101 46.82 -10.80 -11.53
C THR A 101 47.67 -11.59 -12.52
N LEU A 102 47.04 -12.46 -13.33
CA LEU A 102 47.73 -13.18 -14.40
C LEU A 102 48.46 -12.18 -15.32
N PRO A 103 49.71 -12.44 -15.72
CA PRO A 103 50.43 -11.56 -16.63
C PRO A 103 49.71 -11.50 -17.98
N ALA A 104 49.71 -10.31 -18.60
CA ALA A 104 49.08 -10.11 -19.91
C ALA A 104 49.64 -11.11 -20.94
N PRO A 105 48.79 -11.70 -21.80
CA PRO A 105 49.23 -12.68 -22.79
C PRO A 105 50.33 -12.09 -23.65
N LYS A 106 51.44 -12.82 -23.80
CA LYS A 106 52.58 -12.41 -24.63
C LYS A 106 52.08 -12.21 -26.06
N THR A 107 52.15 -10.98 -26.54
CA THR A 107 51.78 -10.58 -27.90
C THR A 107 52.59 -11.39 -28.92
N GLY A 108 51.90 -11.96 -29.91
CA GLY A 108 52.54 -12.46 -31.12
C GLY A 108 53.32 -11.35 -31.85
N ASN A 109 54.08 -11.73 -32.88
CA ASN A 109 54.95 -10.83 -33.65
C ASN A 109 54.23 -9.51 -34.00
N LYS A 110 54.71 -8.40 -33.44
CA LYS A 110 54.27 -7.06 -33.83
C LYS A 110 54.81 -6.80 -35.24
N ASN A 111 53.94 -6.75 -36.23
CA ASN A 111 54.25 -6.16 -37.53
C ASN A 111 53.95 -4.66 -37.44
N PRO A 112 54.96 -3.78 -37.29
CA PRO A 112 54.73 -2.34 -37.25
C PRO A 112 54.33 -1.89 -38.66
N VAL A 113 53.03 -1.71 -38.88
CA VAL A 113 52.53 -1.01 -40.06
C VAL A 113 52.41 0.46 -39.70
N LYS A 114 53.11 1.33 -40.42
CA LYS A 114 52.97 2.78 -40.31
C LYS A 114 51.55 3.17 -40.73
N PHE A 115 50.84 3.97 -39.94
CA PHE A 115 49.53 4.50 -40.32
C PHE A 115 49.65 6.00 -40.61
N PRO A 116 49.18 6.48 -41.78
CA PRO A 116 48.63 5.68 -42.89
C PRO A 116 49.70 4.84 -43.61
N SER A 117 49.29 3.70 -44.17
CA SER A 117 50.16 2.77 -44.90
C SER A 117 50.66 3.40 -46.20
N ASP A 118 51.97 3.27 -46.49
CA ASP A 118 52.56 3.70 -47.77
C ASP A 118 52.10 2.79 -48.93
N GLU A 119 51.66 1.55 -48.65
CA GLU A 119 50.98 0.68 -49.62
C GLU A 119 49.46 0.92 -49.62
N GLN A 120 48.91 1.38 -50.75
CA GLN A 120 47.49 1.23 -51.05
C GLN A 120 47.19 -0.24 -51.31
N ARG A 121 46.89 -1.01 -50.26
CA ARG A 121 46.26 -2.32 -50.45
C ARG A 121 44.89 -2.11 -51.08
N GLY A 122 44.72 -2.57 -52.32
CA GLY A 122 43.42 -2.61 -52.97
C GLY A 122 42.40 -3.35 -52.11
N THR A 123 41.14 -2.92 -52.18
CA THR A 123 40.03 -3.54 -51.44
C THR A 123 39.97 -5.05 -51.72
N PRO A 124 39.66 -5.89 -50.72
CA PRO A 124 39.38 -7.31 -50.96
C PRO A 124 38.32 -7.42 -52.07
N LYS A 125 38.66 -8.08 -53.18
CA LYS A 125 37.68 -8.39 -54.23
C LYS A 125 36.79 -9.51 -53.73
N LEU A 126 35.68 -9.16 -53.09
CA LEU A 126 34.57 -10.07 -52.87
C LEU A 126 33.97 -10.38 -54.25
N ASP A 127 33.89 -11.65 -54.61
CA ASP A 127 33.24 -12.11 -55.84
C ASP A 127 31.73 -11.89 -55.73
N THR A 128 31.27 -10.71 -56.16
CA THR A 128 29.85 -10.31 -56.21
C THR A 128 29.27 -10.45 -57.62
N THR A 129 29.91 -11.24 -58.48
CA THR A 129 29.54 -11.37 -59.89
C THR A 129 28.15 -12.04 -59.99
N GLY A 130 27.13 -11.27 -60.39
CA GLY A 130 25.76 -11.77 -60.60
C GLY A 130 24.75 -11.53 -59.46
N GLN A 131 25.15 -10.97 -58.32
CA GLN A 131 24.20 -10.53 -57.28
C GLN A 131 23.70 -9.12 -57.59
N THR A 132 22.41 -8.84 -57.40
CA THR A 132 21.80 -7.51 -57.55
C THR A 132 21.88 -6.71 -56.25
N LEU A 133 21.99 -5.38 -56.35
CA LEU A 133 21.87 -4.51 -55.17
C LEU A 133 20.41 -4.51 -54.71
N GLU A 134 20.20 -4.82 -53.44
CA GLU A 134 18.87 -4.92 -52.83
C GLU A 134 18.88 -4.28 -51.44
N VAL A 135 17.73 -3.76 -51.03
CA VAL A 135 17.48 -3.39 -49.62
C VAL A 135 17.03 -4.66 -48.90
N VAL A 136 17.89 -5.17 -48.01
CA VAL A 136 17.67 -6.43 -47.29
C VAL A 136 16.77 -6.22 -46.08
N ARG A 137 16.92 -5.08 -45.41
CA ARG A 137 16.18 -4.74 -44.20
C ARG A 137 16.00 -3.24 -44.08
N PHE A 138 14.85 -2.83 -43.59
CA PHE A 138 14.61 -1.48 -43.13
C PHE A 138 13.82 -1.53 -41.82
N SER A 139 13.95 -0.49 -41.01
CA SER A 139 13.21 -0.33 -39.76
C SER A 139 13.23 1.14 -39.38
N PRO A 140 12.14 1.74 -38.88
CA PRO A 140 10.86 1.11 -38.54
C PRO A 140 9.90 0.95 -39.74
N GLU A 141 8.83 0.19 -39.52
CA GLU A 141 7.75 -0.08 -40.48
C GLU A 141 6.42 -0.23 -39.73
N GLY A 142 5.32 0.21 -40.36
CA GLY A 142 3.97 0.12 -39.77
C GLY A 142 3.69 1.13 -38.64
N GLU A 143 2.75 0.79 -37.75
CA GLU A 143 2.43 1.61 -36.58
C GLU A 143 3.40 1.32 -35.44
N ILE A 144 4.06 2.35 -34.94
CA ILE A 144 5.10 2.22 -33.93
C ILE A 144 4.92 3.24 -32.80
N PRO A 145 4.89 2.81 -31.52
CA PRO A 145 4.67 3.72 -30.39
C PRO A 145 5.72 4.83 -30.29
N LEU A 146 6.97 4.52 -30.65
CA LEU A 146 8.08 5.46 -30.66
C LEU A 146 9.13 5.00 -31.69
N ALA A 147 9.60 5.91 -32.53
CA ALA A 147 10.77 5.70 -33.39
C ALA A 147 11.94 6.52 -32.85
N PRO A 148 13.00 5.87 -32.32
CA PRO A 148 14.25 6.56 -32.04
C PRO A 148 15.07 6.79 -33.33
N ASP A 149 15.20 5.75 -34.17
CA ASP A 149 16.13 5.74 -35.31
C ASP A 149 15.48 5.11 -36.55
N LEU A 150 15.92 5.51 -37.75
CA LEU A 150 15.59 4.85 -39.02
C LEU A 150 16.85 4.16 -39.56
N SER A 151 16.77 2.88 -39.89
CA SER A 151 17.89 2.07 -40.38
C SER A 151 17.54 1.37 -41.68
N VAL A 152 18.53 1.27 -42.57
CA VAL A 152 18.43 0.63 -43.88
C VAL A 152 19.69 -0.18 -44.12
N THR A 153 19.54 -1.49 -44.35
CA THR A 153 20.63 -2.41 -44.65
C THR A 153 20.55 -2.89 -46.08
N PHE A 154 21.66 -2.74 -46.80
CA PHE A 154 21.81 -3.12 -48.21
C PHE A 154 22.51 -4.48 -48.32
N SER A 155 22.28 -5.19 -49.43
CA SER A 155 22.94 -6.49 -49.71
C SER A 155 24.46 -6.33 -49.89
N GLN A 156 24.92 -5.14 -50.27
CA GLN A 156 26.30 -4.85 -50.65
C GLN A 156 26.86 -3.58 -49.97
N PRO A 157 28.20 -3.44 -49.91
CA PRO A 157 28.83 -2.20 -49.46
C PRO A 157 28.40 -1.00 -50.31
N MET A 158 27.90 0.04 -49.68
CA MET A 158 27.43 1.27 -50.31
C MET A 158 28.47 2.40 -50.24
N VAL A 159 29.30 2.38 -49.20
CA VAL A 159 30.39 3.34 -48.99
C VAL A 159 31.70 2.60 -48.71
N ALA A 160 32.82 3.25 -49.04
CA ALA A 160 34.15 2.76 -48.65
C ALA A 160 34.39 2.95 -47.15
N VAL A 161 35.31 2.16 -46.58
CA VAL A 161 35.75 2.33 -45.20
C VAL A 161 36.56 3.63 -45.10
N THR A 162 35.93 4.68 -44.58
CA THR A 162 36.45 6.04 -44.44
C THR A 162 36.03 6.61 -43.08
N SER A 163 36.32 7.89 -42.79
CA SER A 163 35.77 8.55 -41.60
C SER A 163 34.24 8.62 -41.67
N GLN A 164 33.58 8.72 -40.50
CA GLN A 164 32.12 8.79 -40.46
C GLN A 164 31.58 10.04 -41.15
N GLU A 165 32.28 11.18 -41.04
CA GLU A 165 31.88 12.42 -41.68
C GLU A 165 31.92 12.31 -43.21
N GLU A 166 32.93 11.63 -43.76
CA GLU A 166 33.05 11.45 -45.21
C GLU A 166 32.00 10.48 -45.73
N ALA A 167 31.79 9.36 -45.04
CA ALA A 167 30.76 8.38 -45.40
C ALA A 167 29.35 8.98 -45.35
N ALA A 168 29.06 9.83 -44.35
CA ALA A 168 27.74 10.44 -44.15
C ALA A 168 27.32 11.40 -45.28
N LYS A 169 28.26 11.91 -46.09
CA LYS A 169 27.96 12.75 -47.27
C LYS A 169 27.13 12.01 -48.32
N TYR A 170 27.20 10.67 -48.34
CA TYR A 170 26.40 9.83 -49.22
C TYR A 170 25.33 9.06 -48.44
N ALA A 171 24.09 9.52 -48.53
CA ALA A 171 22.91 8.89 -47.93
C ALA A 171 21.80 8.78 -48.99
N PRO A 172 21.62 7.61 -49.64
CA PRO A 172 20.68 7.45 -50.75
C PRO A 172 19.22 7.23 -50.30
N VAL A 173 18.88 7.62 -49.07
CA VAL A 173 17.54 7.44 -48.50
C VAL A 173 16.87 8.80 -48.38
N GLU A 174 15.71 8.93 -49.04
CA GLU A 174 14.82 10.08 -48.93
C GLU A 174 13.82 9.83 -47.80
N LEU A 175 13.60 10.82 -46.94
CA LEU A 175 12.64 10.77 -45.83
C LEU A 175 11.64 11.93 -45.96
N SER A 176 10.34 11.64 -45.83
CA SER A 176 9.28 12.65 -45.86
C SER A 176 8.22 12.38 -44.79
N PRO A 177 7.82 13.37 -43.97
CA PRO A 177 8.38 14.73 -43.90
C PRO A 177 9.83 14.74 -43.39
N GLN A 178 10.56 15.81 -43.69
CA GLN A 178 11.95 15.98 -43.23
C GLN A 178 11.98 16.18 -41.70
N VAL A 179 12.94 15.51 -41.05
CA VAL A 179 13.13 15.54 -39.60
C VAL A 179 14.55 16.02 -39.30
N GLU A 180 14.72 16.76 -38.21
CA GLU A 180 16.05 17.15 -37.74
C GLU A 180 16.84 15.92 -37.26
N GLY A 181 18.01 15.73 -37.84
CA GLY A 181 18.88 14.60 -37.53
C GLY A 181 20.07 14.54 -38.46
N ARG A 182 20.80 13.42 -38.41
CA ARG A 182 21.96 13.17 -39.26
C ARG A 182 22.01 11.72 -39.72
N TRP A 183 22.49 11.54 -40.94
CA TRP A 183 22.80 10.22 -41.46
C TRP A 183 24.17 9.74 -40.99
N ARG A 184 24.27 8.46 -40.66
CA ARG A 184 25.50 7.80 -40.22
C ARG A 184 25.54 6.37 -40.70
N TRP A 185 26.67 5.96 -41.25
CA TRP A 185 26.91 4.58 -41.65
C TRP A 185 27.36 3.71 -40.46
N LEU A 186 26.64 2.60 -40.24
CA LEU A 186 26.98 1.50 -39.36
C LEU A 186 27.72 0.41 -40.16
N GLY A 187 29.02 0.62 -40.37
CA GLY A 187 29.81 -0.16 -41.32
C GLY A 187 29.53 0.26 -42.76
N THR A 188 29.87 -0.57 -43.75
CA THR A 188 29.74 -0.18 -45.17
C THR A 188 28.37 -0.50 -45.78
N LYS A 189 27.50 -1.23 -45.07
CA LYS A 189 26.23 -1.78 -45.60
C LYS A 189 24.96 -1.27 -44.92
N THR A 190 25.07 -0.67 -43.74
CA THR A 190 23.90 -0.23 -42.98
C THR A 190 23.96 1.27 -42.77
N LEU A 191 22.94 1.97 -43.23
CA LEU A 191 22.77 3.40 -43.03
C LEU A 191 21.74 3.62 -41.93
N MET A 192 22.02 4.54 -41.01
CA MET A 192 21.14 4.92 -39.93
C MET A 192 20.92 6.43 -39.91
N PHE A 193 19.69 6.85 -39.62
CA PHE A 193 19.34 8.23 -39.36
C PHE A 193 19.20 8.40 -37.84
N ASP A 194 20.14 9.13 -37.27
CA ASP A 194 20.15 9.52 -35.86
C ASP A 194 19.31 10.80 -35.72
N THR A 195 18.12 10.72 -35.12
CA THR A 195 17.33 11.92 -34.82
C THR A 195 17.93 12.70 -33.66
N THR A 196 17.78 14.03 -33.63
CA THR A 196 18.32 14.84 -32.53
C THR A 196 17.61 14.57 -31.19
N LYS A 197 16.34 14.16 -31.24
CA LYS A 197 15.53 13.78 -30.08
C LYS A 197 14.82 12.45 -30.33
N ARG A 198 13.85 12.48 -31.24
CA ARG A 198 12.98 11.38 -31.68
C ARG A 198 12.24 11.83 -32.94
N PHE A 199 11.65 10.90 -33.67
CA PHE A 199 10.70 11.26 -34.73
C PHE A 199 9.46 11.97 -34.14
N PRO A 200 8.96 13.06 -34.77
CA PRO A 200 7.72 13.72 -34.36
C PRO A 200 6.56 12.74 -34.24
N MET A 201 5.77 12.88 -33.18
CA MET A 201 4.55 12.08 -32.99
C MET A 201 3.45 12.48 -33.97
N ALA A 202 2.36 11.72 -33.96
CA ALA A 202 1.18 12.00 -34.78
C ALA A 202 1.51 12.22 -36.26
N THR A 203 2.48 11.48 -36.81
CA THR A 203 2.99 11.72 -38.15
C THR A 203 3.19 10.40 -38.90
N LYS A 204 2.74 10.38 -40.15
CA LYS A 204 3.05 9.32 -41.10
C LYS A 204 4.30 9.70 -41.88
N PHE A 205 5.33 8.85 -41.82
CA PHE A 205 6.57 9.02 -42.55
C PHE A 205 6.66 8.03 -43.70
N THR A 206 7.26 8.48 -44.79
CA THR A 206 7.61 7.68 -45.96
C THR A 206 9.11 7.76 -46.15
N ALA A 207 9.77 6.61 -46.14
CA ALA A 207 11.17 6.48 -46.54
C ALA A 207 11.26 5.83 -47.92
N ARG A 208 12.23 6.27 -48.73
CA ARG A 208 12.43 5.78 -50.10
C ARG A 208 13.92 5.68 -50.42
N VAL A 209 14.31 4.57 -51.02
CA VAL A 209 15.58 4.42 -51.74
C VAL A 209 15.27 4.43 -53.24
N PRO A 210 15.71 5.44 -53.99
CA PRO A 210 15.44 5.53 -55.42
C PRO A 210 16.10 4.42 -56.24
N ALA A 211 15.43 3.98 -57.30
CA ALA A 211 16.01 3.16 -58.36
C ALA A 211 17.22 3.88 -58.96
N GLY A 212 18.23 3.10 -59.36
CA GLY A 212 19.51 3.65 -59.86
C GLY A 212 20.51 4.01 -58.77
N THR A 213 20.15 3.91 -57.47
CA THR A 213 21.08 4.02 -56.35
C THR A 213 22.27 3.07 -56.54
N LYS A 214 23.50 3.59 -56.45
CA LYS A 214 24.73 2.83 -56.73
C LYS A 214 25.39 2.31 -55.44
N SER A 215 25.85 1.07 -55.46
CA SER A 215 26.75 0.51 -54.45
C SER A 215 28.19 0.97 -54.68
N ALA A 216 29.06 0.80 -53.68
CA ALA A 216 30.49 1.08 -53.81
C ALA A 216 31.16 0.22 -54.90
N ASN A 217 30.54 -0.92 -55.26
CA ASN A 217 31.00 -1.83 -56.31
C ASN A 217 30.40 -1.50 -57.69
N GLY A 218 29.65 -0.40 -57.81
CA GLY A 218 29.11 0.11 -59.09
C GLY A 218 27.79 -0.52 -59.54
N GLN A 219 27.23 -1.45 -58.78
CA GLN A 219 25.92 -2.03 -59.09
C GLN A 219 24.77 -1.10 -58.70
N THR A 220 23.64 -1.20 -59.38
CA THR A 220 22.49 -0.32 -59.21
C THR A 220 21.27 -1.05 -58.65
N LEU A 221 20.53 -0.39 -57.77
CA LEU A 221 19.22 -0.83 -57.32
C LEU A 221 18.22 -0.77 -58.50
N ALA A 222 17.58 -1.89 -58.83
CA ALA A 222 16.75 -1.99 -60.04
C ALA A 222 15.39 -1.27 -59.94
N LYS A 223 14.81 -1.19 -58.74
CA LYS A 223 13.48 -0.61 -58.49
C LYS A 223 13.52 0.25 -57.25
N ASP A 224 12.60 1.21 -57.17
CA ASP A 224 12.39 1.96 -55.95
C ASP A 224 11.99 1.02 -54.81
N VAL A 225 12.58 1.24 -53.64
CA VAL A 225 12.14 0.60 -52.40
C VAL A 225 11.60 1.69 -51.51
N SER A 226 10.30 1.65 -51.22
CA SER A 226 9.64 2.61 -50.33
C SER A 226 8.81 1.90 -49.29
N TRP A 227 8.83 2.41 -48.07
CA TRP A 227 8.06 1.90 -46.95
C TRP A 227 7.58 3.06 -46.07
N THR A 228 6.60 2.78 -45.22
CA THR A 228 6.02 3.79 -44.34
C THR A 228 6.02 3.31 -42.90
N PHE A 229 6.17 4.27 -42.00
CA PHE A 229 5.95 4.06 -40.57
C PHE A 229 5.18 5.24 -40.00
N THR A 230 4.39 5.00 -38.97
CA THR A 230 3.49 6.01 -38.39
C THR A 230 3.66 6.06 -36.88
N THR A 231 3.87 7.26 -36.36
CA THR A 231 3.88 7.54 -34.93
C THR A 231 2.46 7.89 -34.44
N PRO A 232 2.06 7.48 -33.21
CA PRO A 232 0.66 7.54 -32.81
C PRO A 232 0.20 8.97 -32.47
N PRO A 233 -1.12 9.23 -32.60
CA PRO A 233 -1.75 10.49 -32.19
C PRO A 233 -1.77 10.68 -30.66
N PRO A 234 -2.14 11.88 -30.15
CA PRO A 234 -2.03 12.23 -28.74
C PRO A 234 -2.89 11.34 -27.85
N LYS A 235 -2.26 10.81 -26.79
CA LYS A 235 -2.90 10.01 -25.75
C LYS A 235 -2.77 10.70 -24.41
N ALA A 236 -3.86 10.75 -23.65
CA ALA A 236 -3.86 11.27 -22.29
C ALA A 236 -3.18 10.25 -21.35
N GLU A 237 -2.23 10.72 -20.55
CA GLU A 237 -1.43 9.89 -19.64
C GLU A 237 -1.88 10.04 -18.18
N SER A 238 -2.12 11.27 -17.73
CA SER A 238 -2.58 11.56 -16.37
C SER A 238 -3.76 12.50 -16.41
N MET A 239 -4.76 12.23 -15.58
CA MET A 239 -6.01 12.97 -15.51
C MET A 239 -6.35 13.21 -14.04
N TYR A 240 -6.68 14.46 -13.70
CA TYR A 240 -7.07 14.83 -12.35
C TYR A 240 -8.18 15.89 -12.38
N PRO A 241 -9.21 15.80 -11.54
CA PRO A 241 -9.57 14.66 -10.70
C PRO A 241 -9.98 13.46 -11.56
N ASN A 242 -9.70 12.25 -11.09
CA ASN A 242 -10.16 11.00 -11.73
C ASN A 242 -10.63 10.04 -10.64
N GLY A 243 -11.95 9.89 -10.53
CA GLY A 243 -12.63 9.30 -9.39
C GLY A 243 -12.73 10.24 -8.18
N GLY A 244 -13.32 9.73 -7.11
CA GLY A 244 -13.45 10.45 -5.84
C GLY A 244 -14.45 11.61 -5.85
N ILE A 245 -14.59 12.24 -4.70
CA ILE A 245 -15.45 13.42 -4.46
C ILE A 245 -14.57 14.67 -4.48
N THR A 246 -14.97 15.71 -5.20
CA THR A 246 -14.23 16.96 -5.35
C THR A 246 -15.13 18.20 -5.16
N ARG A 247 -14.50 19.37 -5.14
CA ARG A 247 -15.16 20.66 -5.02
C ARG A 247 -15.90 21.06 -6.30
N ARG A 248 -16.90 21.93 -6.15
CA ARG A 248 -17.73 22.41 -7.27
C ARG A 248 -17.05 23.47 -8.15
N ASP A 249 -15.89 23.93 -7.73
CA ASP A 249 -15.02 24.88 -8.40
C ASP A 249 -13.69 24.21 -8.83
N ALA A 250 -13.60 22.87 -8.85
CA ALA A 250 -12.34 22.19 -9.10
C ALA A 250 -11.68 22.55 -10.44
N LEU A 251 -10.35 22.67 -10.42
CA LEU A 251 -9.51 22.62 -11.62
C LEU A 251 -9.40 21.18 -12.12
N ILE A 252 -9.34 21.04 -13.44
CA ILE A 252 -9.18 19.77 -14.15
C ILE A 252 -7.85 19.83 -14.91
N TYR A 253 -7.05 18.79 -14.78
CA TYR A 253 -5.72 18.66 -15.37
C TYR A 253 -5.64 17.41 -16.24
N VAL A 254 -4.98 17.55 -17.39
CA VAL A 254 -4.69 16.44 -18.31
C VAL A 254 -3.27 16.59 -18.85
N SER A 255 -2.47 15.53 -18.76
CA SER A 255 -1.18 15.40 -19.46
C SER A 255 -1.26 14.42 -20.63
N PHE A 256 -0.34 14.57 -21.58
CA PHE A 256 -0.28 13.82 -22.83
C PHE A 256 1.12 13.24 -23.06
N ASP A 257 1.17 12.18 -23.86
CA ASP A 257 2.41 11.50 -24.27
C ASP A 257 3.27 12.29 -25.28
N GLN A 258 2.76 13.43 -25.76
CA GLN A 258 3.40 14.28 -26.77
C GLN A 258 3.00 15.75 -26.60
N ALA A 259 3.68 16.64 -27.31
CA ALA A 259 3.38 18.06 -27.24
C ALA A 259 1.99 18.37 -27.81
N ILE A 260 1.28 19.30 -27.16
CA ILE A 260 -0.08 19.73 -27.52
C ILE A 260 -0.18 21.26 -27.53
N SER A 261 -1.19 21.77 -28.25
CA SER A 261 -1.64 23.16 -28.11
C SER A 261 -2.83 23.19 -27.15
N PRO A 262 -2.73 23.84 -25.97
CA PRO A 262 -3.79 23.85 -24.98
C PRO A 262 -5.14 24.33 -25.53
N ASP A 263 -5.15 25.41 -26.33
CA ASP A 263 -6.37 25.95 -26.93
C ASP A 263 -6.99 25.03 -27.98
N ALA A 264 -6.17 24.30 -28.75
CA ALA A 264 -6.67 23.37 -29.76
C ALA A 264 -7.25 22.11 -29.10
N VAL A 265 -6.59 21.60 -28.06
CA VAL A 265 -7.08 20.46 -27.27
C VAL A 265 -8.32 20.84 -26.46
N LEU A 266 -8.39 22.03 -25.87
CA LEU A 266 -9.58 22.45 -25.11
C LEU A 266 -10.86 22.39 -25.97
N ARG A 267 -10.76 22.69 -27.27
CA ARG A 267 -11.91 22.62 -28.20
C ARG A 267 -12.39 21.20 -28.47
N SER A 268 -11.55 20.17 -28.29
CA SER A 268 -11.96 18.77 -28.38
C SER A 268 -12.48 18.21 -27.05
N ILE A 269 -12.38 18.97 -25.96
CA ILE A 269 -12.86 18.56 -24.63
C ILE A 269 -14.33 18.92 -24.45
N THR A 270 -15.10 17.97 -23.94
CA THR A 270 -16.47 18.17 -23.46
C THR A 270 -16.56 17.74 -22.02
N VAL A 271 -17.06 18.63 -21.16
CA VAL A 271 -17.39 18.33 -19.76
C VAL A 271 -18.89 18.27 -19.63
N THR A 272 -19.40 17.20 -19.00
CA THR A 272 -20.82 17.03 -18.71
C THR A 272 -21.04 16.77 -17.23
N GLY A 273 -22.12 17.34 -16.69
CA GLY A 273 -22.53 17.14 -15.30
C GLY A 273 -24.02 17.43 -15.14
N GLY A 274 -24.71 16.68 -14.29
CA GLY A 274 -26.15 16.86 -14.08
C GLY A 274 -26.99 16.73 -15.38
N GLY A 275 -26.53 15.90 -16.33
CA GLY A 275 -27.18 15.69 -17.62
C GLY A 275 -26.97 16.81 -18.65
N LYS A 276 -26.12 17.81 -18.39
CA LYS A 276 -25.87 18.94 -19.30
C LYS A 276 -24.39 19.09 -19.65
N LYS A 277 -24.10 19.63 -20.84
CA LYS A 277 -22.77 20.10 -21.21
C LYS A 277 -22.45 21.40 -20.46
N LEU A 278 -21.27 21.46 -19.86
CA LEU A 278 -20.81 22.62 -19.09
C LEU A 278 -19.82 23.45 -19.93
N PRO A 279 -19.89 24.78 -19.90
CA PRO A 279 -18.88 25.61 -20.53
C PRO A 279 -17.57 25.54 -19.75
N ILE A 280 -16.44 25.58 -20.46
CA ILE A 280 -15.09 25.42 -19.91
C ILE A 280 -14.14 26.47 -20.46
N ARG A 281 -13.08 26.76 -19.71
CA ARG A 281 -11.95 27.61 -20.13
C ARG A 281 -10.64 27.07 -19.60
N LEU A 282 -9.52 27.46 -20.22
CA LEU A 282 -8.19 27.24 -19.65
C LEU A 282 -8.08 27.90 -18.28
N ALA A 283 -7.30 27.27 -17.41
CA ALA A 283 -6.93 27.81 -16.12
C ALA A 283 -5.83 28.88 -16.28
N THR A 284 -5.90 29.92 -15.46
CA THR A 284 -4.86 30.95 -15.36
C THR A 284 -3.68 30.45 -14.56
N GLN A 285 -2.52 31.11 -14.70
CA GLN A 285 -1.32 30.71 -13.97
C GLN A 285 -1.48 30.91 -12.46
N GLU A 286 -2.22 31.94 -12.06
CA GLU A 286 -2.57 32.24 -10.68
C GLU A 286 -3.41 31.09 -10.08
N GLU A 287 -4.45 30.64 -10.79
CA GLU A 287 -5.27 29.49 -10.38
C GLU A 287 -4.45 28.21 -10.25
N ILE A 288 -3.57 27.94 -11.23
CA ILE A 288 -2.69 26.76 -11.21
C ILE A 288 -1.74 26.81 -10.01
N SER A 289 -1.13 27.97 -9.74
CA SER A 289 -0.17 28.12 -8.64
C SER A 289 -0.83 28.07 -7.26
N GLY A 290 -2.08 28.54 -7.16
CA GLY A 290 -2.88 28.56 -5.92
C GLY A 290 -3.46 27.20 -5.55
N ASP A 291 -3.63 26.29 -6.51
CA ASP A 291 -4.01 24.90 -6.23
C ASP A 291 -2.78 24.04 -6.03
N SER A 292 -2.56 23.57 -4.80
CA SER A 292 -1.36 22.79 -4.44
C SER A 292 -1.22 21.49 -5.24
N THR A 293 -2.32 20.87 -5.63
CA THR A 293 -2.33 19.60 -6.35
C THR A 293 -2.04 19.82 -7.83
N ILE A 294 -2.71 20.79 -8.48
CA ILE A 294 -2.42 21.12 -9.88
C ILE A 294 -1.01 21.70 -10.03
N ASN A 295 -0.57 22.54 -9.09
CA ASN A 295 0.79 23.07 -9.06
C ASN A 295 1.82 21.92 -8.98
N TYR A 296 1.59 20.93 -8.12
CA TYR A 296 2.43 19.73 -8.05
C TYR A 296 2.49 18.99 -9.39
N TYR A 297 1.34 18.71 -10.01
CA TYR A 297 1.29 18.03 -11.31
C TYR A 297 1.99 18.83 -12.41
N SER A 298 1.77 20.15 -12.48
CA SER A 298 2.39 21.02 -13.48
C SER A 298 3.93 21.03 -13.42
N LYS A 299 4.51 20.87 -12.22
CA LYS A 299 5.97 20.81 -12.01
C LYS A 299 6.58 19.46 -12.39
N GLN A 300 5.79 18.38 -12.33
CA GLN A 300 6.22 17.03 -12.73
C GLN A 300 6.05 16.80 -14.23
N ALA A 301 5.14 17.54 -14.87
CA ALA A 301 4.82 17.38 -16.27
C ALA A 301 5.94 17.86 -17.19
N GLN A 302 6.13 17.18 -18.32
CA GLN A 302 6.99 17.69 -19.38
C GLN A 302 6.38 18.94 -20.02
N ALA A 303 7.21 19.95 -20.26
CA ALA A 303 6.77 21.21 -20.83
C ALA A 303 6.06 21.02 -22.18
N GLY A 304 4.92 21.70 -22.35
CA GLY A 304 4.11 21.64 -23.58
C GLY A 304 3.28 20.37 -23.75
N ARG A 305 3.22 19.47 -22.76
CA ARG A 305 2.48 18.21 -22.83
C ARG A 305 1.28 18.12 -21.88
N TRP A 306 0.75 19.24 -21.45
CA TRP A 306 -0.37 19.25 -20.50
C TRP A 306 -1.18 20.53 -20.61
N LEU A 307 -2.41 20.49 -20.09
CA LEU A 307 -3.23 21.66 -19.85
C LEU A 307 -4.00 21.50 -18.54
N ALA A 308 -4.34 22.64 -17.93
CA ALA A 308 -5.32 22.73 -16.87
C ALA A 308 -6.47 23.64 -17.33
N PHE A 309 -7.70 23.27 -16.97
CA PHE A 309 -8.91 23.97 -17.34
C PHE A 309 -9.97 23.81 -16.24
N ARG A 310 -11.08 24.55 -16.32
CA ARG A 310 -12.19 24.42 -15.39
C ARG A 310 -13.53 24.73 -16.04
N ALA A 311 -14.59 24.27 -15.40
CA ALA A 311 -15.94 24.70 -15.74
C ALA A 311 -16.18 26.14 -15.28
N VAL A 312 -17.03 26.84 -16.03
CA VAL A 312 -17.61 28.14 -15.64
C VAL A 312 -19.14 28.03 -15.66
N ASN A 313 -19.82 28.88 -14.92
CA ASN A 313 -21.28 28.99 -14.97
C ASN A 313 -21.73 29.84 -16.17
N SER A 314 -23.04 30.07 -16.30
CA SER A 314 -23.62 30.90 -17.38
C SER A 314 -23.08 32.34 -17.40
N ASP A 315 -22.64 32.84 -16.26
CA ASP A 315 -22.13 34.21 -16.09
C ASP A 315 -20.60 34.27 -16.24
N GLY A 316 -19.95 33.16 -16.60
CA GLY A 316 -18.50 33.06 -16.73
C GLY A 316 -17.75 32.96 -15.39
N LEU A 317 -18.45 32.86 -14.27
CA LEU A 317 -17.87 32.72 -12.93
C LEU A 317 -17.54 31.26 -12.64
N THR A 318 -16.61 31.05 -11.70
CA THR A 318 -16.12 29.72 -11.33
C THR A 318 -16.82 29.14 -10.13
N GLU A 319 -17.50 29.97 -9.34
CA GLU A 319 -18.22 29.54 -8.16
C GLU A 319 -19.37 28.64 -8.57
N ASN A 320 -19.47 27.47 -7.93
CA ASN A 320 -20.55 26.52 -8.15
C ASN A 320 -20.74 26.09 -9.62
N ALA A 321 -19.71 26.26 -10.45
CA ALA A 321 -19.73 26.00 -11.89
C ALA A 321 -19.99 24.53 -12.22
N LEU A 322 -19.50 23.61 -11.38
CA LEU A 322 -19.89 22.21 -11.43
C LEU A 322 -21.18 22.00 -10.60
N PRO A 323 -22.17 21.24 -11.10
CA PRO A 323 -23.36 20.91 -10.34
C PRO A 323 -23.00 20.11 -9.10
N GLY A 324 -23.69 20.33 -7.98
CA GLY A 324 -23.48 19.57 -6.73
C GLY A 324 -24.08 18.16 -6.81
N ALA A 325 -23.61 17.26 -5.95
CA ALA A 325 -24.07 15.87 -5.86
C ALA A 325 -24.16 15.15 -7.22
N SER A 326 -23.23 15.45 -8.13
CA SER A 326 -23.33 15.06 -9.53
C SER A 326 -22.06 14.36 -10.00
N ALA A 327 -22.24 13.32 -10.82
CA ALA A 327 -21.14 12.77 -11.61
C ALA A 327 -20.76 13.79 -12.70
N ILE A 328 -19.46 14.04 -12.81
CA ILE A 328 -18.85 14.87 -13.84
C ILE A 328 -18.08 13.94 -14.77
N ASN A 329 -18.43 13.93 -16.05
CA ASN A 329 -17.72 13.19 -17.08
C ASN A 329 -16.95 14.16 -17.97
N VAL A 330 -15.66 13.91 -18.14
CA VAL A 330 -14.79 14.65 -19.03
C VAL A 330 -14.44 13.74 -20.20
N THR A 331 -14.75 14.20 -21.41
CA THR A 331 -14.46 13.49 -22.65
C THR A 331 -13.51 14.32 -23.49
N ILE A 332 -12.33 13.75 -23.78
CA ILE A 332 -11.38 14.24 -24.79
C ILE A 332 -11.74 13.50 -26.08
N ALA A 333 -12.41 14.18 -27.01
CA ALA A 333 -12.97 13.55 -28.19
C ALA A 333 -11.90 13.02 -29.15
N LYS A 334 -12.26 12.00 -29.94
CA LYS A 334 -11.57 11.67 -31.18
C LYS A 334 -11.46 12.93 -32.05
N GLY A 335 -10.39 13.04 -32.83
CA GLY A 335 -10.05 14.27 -33.54
C GLY A 335 -9.21 15.24 -32.72
N THR A 336 -8.72 14.85 -31.53
CA THR A 336 -7.82 15.70 -30.73
C THR A 336 -6.48 15.88 -31.43
N PRO A 337 -6.01 17.13 -31.64
CA PRO A 337 -4.79 17.41 -32.39
C PRO A 337 -3.50 17.29 -31.56
N SER A 338 -2.40 16.96 -32.23
CA SER A 338 -1.04 17.08 -31.71
C SER A 338 -0.42 18.44 -32.09
N ALA A 339 0.55 18.92 -31.33
CA ALA A 339 1.43 20.01 -31.77
C ALA A 339 2.66 19.49 -32.55
N GLU A 340 2.91 18.18 -32.58
CA GLU A 340 4.06 17.59 -33.26
C GLU A 340 3.76 17.15 -34.70
N GLY A 341 2.51 16.77 -35.00
CA GLY A 341 2.13 16.19 -36.29
C GLY A 341 0.64 16.32 -36.63
N PRO A 342 0.26 16.08 -37.89
CA PRO A 342 -1.09 16.34 -38.39
C PRO A 342 -2.13 15.25 -38.04
N LEU A 343 -1.71 14.08 -37.56
CA LEU A 343 -2.66 13.02 -37.21
C LEU A 343 -3.40 13.36 -35.92
N THR A 344 -4.70 13.09 -35.90
CA THR A 344 -5.55 13.31 -34.74
C THR A 344 -5.88 12.01 -34.03
N SER A 345 -6.25 12.08 -32.74
CA SER A 345 -6.73 10.89 -32.00
C SER A 345 -7.89 10.21 -32.73
N ILE A 346 -7.92 8.88 -32.70
CA ILE A 346 -8.94 8.08 -33.41
C ILE A 346 -10.06 7.60 -32.49
N THR A 347 -9.84 7.64 -31.17
CA THR A 347 -10.79 7.22 -30.14
C THR A 347 -11.01 8.32 -29.12
N ASP A 348 -12.21 8.32 -28.54
CA ASP A 348 -12.52 9.16 -27.39
C ASP A 348 -11.76 8.63 -26.16
N GLN A 349 -11.28 9.54 -25.33
CA GLN A 349 -10.70 9.24 -24.03
C GLN A 349 -11.54 9.93 -22.98
N SER A 350 -11.92 9.22 -21.91
CA SER A 350 -12.80 9.79 -20.89
C SER A 350 -12.40 9.38 -19.49
N PHE A 351 -12.73 10.25 -18.55
CA PHE A 351 -12.59 10.04 -17.12
C PHE A 351 -13.74 10.73 -16.41
N SER A 352 -13.99 10.35 -15.15
CA SER A 352 -15.09 10.90 -14.39
C SER A 352 -14.73 11.08 -12.92
N PHE A 353 -15.42 11.99 -12.25
CA PHE A 353 -15.33 12.20 -10.81
C PHE A 353 -16.70 12.67 -10.29
N GLN A 354 -16.84 12.84 -8.98
CA GLN A 354 -18.09 13.31 -8.38
C GLN A 354 -17.87 14.64 -7.66
N THR A 355 -18.86 15.52 -7.68
CA THR A 355 -18.88 16.68 -6.78
C THR A 355 -19.53 16.34 -5.46
N TYR A 356 -19.11 17.01 -4.38
CA TYR A 356 -19.71 16.81 -3.07
C TYR A 356 -21.22 17.03 -3.08
N SER A 357 -21.91 16.27 -2.23
CA SER A 357 -23.33 16.48 -1.94
C SER A 357 -23.50 17.31 -0.68
N ALA A 358 -24.72 17.79 -0.41
CA ALA A 358 -25.03 18.44 0.86
C ALA A 358 -24.63 17.54 2.04
N LEU A 359 -24.00 18.11 3.07
CA LEU A 359 -23.62 17.36 4.28
C LEU A 359 -24.87 16.75 4.92
N LYS A 360 -24.79 15.44 5.19
CA LYS A 360 -25.85 14.65 5.81
C LYS A 360 -25.28 13.72 6.85
N PHE A 361 -25.99 13.61 7.96
CA PHE A 361 -25.79 12.53 8.92
C PHE A 361 -26.33 11.24 8.33
N SER A 362 -25.48 10.23 8.24
CA SER A 362 -25.79 8.94 7.61
C SER A 362 -26.30 7.93 8.63
N ASN A 363 -25.54 7.70 9.71
CA ASN A 363 -25.89 6.73 10.73
C ASN A 363 -25.07 6.91 12.02
N GLY A 364 -25.57 6.36 13.14
CA GLY A 364 -24.83 6.23 14.38
C GLY A 364 -24.83 4.77 14.85
N TYR A 365 -23.66 4.19 15.11
CA TYR A 365 -23.55 2.77 15.48
C TYR A 365 -22.45 2.50 16.52
N CYS A 366 -22.46 1.28 17.07
CA CYS A 366 -21.59 0.83 18.15
C CYS A 366 -20.63 -0.27 17.67
N GLY A 367 -19.32 0.00 17.63
CA GLY A 367 -18.32 -0.90 17.06
C GLY A 367 -18.37 -0.90 15.53
N TRP A 368 -19.31 -1.66 14.95
CA TRP A 368 -19.54 -1.78 13.51
C TRP A 368 -21.03 -1.61 13.18
N ARG A 369 -21.37 -1.31 11.91
CA ARG A 369 -22.70 -0.83 11.47
C ARG A 369 -23.89 -1.70 11.92
N ASP A 370 -23.74 -3.02 11.88
CA ASP A 370 -24.83 -3.97 12.18
C ASP A 370 -24.67 -4.69 13.52
N ASN A 371 -23.90 -4.11 14.44
CA ASN A 371 -23.66 -4.73 15.74
C ASN A 371 -24.95 -4.77 16.58
N ARG A 372 -25.48 -5.97 16.82
CA ARG A 372 -26.64 -6.21 17.69
C ARG A 372 -26.27 -6.36 19.17
N ASN A 373 -24.99 -6.59 19.48
CA ASN A 373 -24.49 -6.86 20.82
C ASN A 373 -23.49 -5.78 21.25
N CYS A 374 -23.95 -4.52 21.25
CA CYS A 374 -23.14 -3.39 21.69
C CYS A 374 -22.71 -3.56 23.16
N SER A 375 -21.40 -3.62 23.42
CA SER A 375 -20.84 -3.71 24.76
C SER A 375 -20.54 -2.32 25.34
N PRO A 376 -20.60 -2.12 26.67
CA PRO A 376 -20.14 -0.93 27.40
C PRO A 376 -18.78 -0.33 27.00
N PHE A 377 -17.88 -1.16 26.47
CA PHE A 377 -16.50 -0.78 26.15
C PHE A 377 -16.28 -0.47 24.67
N GLU A 378 -17.29 -0.68 23.82
CA GLU A 378 -17.21 -0.43 22.38
C GLU A 378 -17.21 1.07 22.09
N SER A 379 -16.46 1.49 21.07
CA SER A 379 -16.51 2.87 20.57
C SER A 379 -17.79 3.08 19.76
N TRP A 380 -18.33 4.30 19.77
CA TRP A 380 -19.43 4.66 18.88
C TRP A 380 -18.95 5.56 17.76
N TYR A 381 -19.63 5.45 16.62
CA TYR A 381 -19.26 6.09 15.37
C TYR A 381 -20.49 6.82 14.83
N MET A 382 -20.36 8.12 14.68
CA MET A 382 -21.36 8.99 14.06
C MET A 382 -20.87 9.30 12.66
N GLU A 383 -21.54 8.77 11.66
CA GLU A 383 -21.07 8.77 10.28
C GLU A 383 -21.81 9.80 9.43
N PHE A 384 -21.06 10.43 8.53
CA PHE A 384 -21.53 11.41 7.58
C PHE A 384 -21.18 10.99 6.15
N ASN A 385 -21.83 11.63 5.17
CA ASN A 385 -21.52 11.42 3.75
C ASN A 385 -20.28 12.20 3.27
N ASN A 386 -19.87 13.25 3.99
CA ASN A 386 -18.68 14.04 3.70
C ASN A 386 -17.73 14.05 4.90
N SER A 387 -16.45 14.33 4.66
CA SER A 387 -15.45 14.48 5.72
C SER A 387 -15.71 15.72 6.58
N ILE A 388 -15.64 15.57 7.90
CA ILE A 388 -15.84 16.66 8.86
C ILE A 388 -14.62 17.57 8.91
N ASP A 389 -14.85 18.87 8.99
CA ASP A 389 -13.80 19.86 9.19
C ASP A 389 -13.33 19.82 10.66
N ALA A 390 -12.24 19.11 10.91
CA ALA A 390 -11.67 18.94 12.24
C ALA A 390 -11.22 20.27 12.88
N ALA A 391 -10.89 21.30 12.08
CA ALA A 391 -10.45 22.59 12.60
C ALA A 391 -11.61 23.42 13.17
N LYS A 392 -12.83 23.19 12.69
CA LYS A 392 -14.06 23.86 13.16
C LYS A 392 -14.87 23.02 14.14
N PHE A 393 -14.51 21.76 14.33
CA PHE A 393 -15.22 20.85 15.24
C PHE A 393 -14.89 21.18 16.70
N THR A 394 -15.92 21.21 17.54
CA THR A 394 -15.76 21.29 18.99
C THR A 394 -16.61 20.22 19.67
N THR A 395 -16.21 19.76 20.85
CA THR A 395 -16.87 18.65 21.54
C THR A 395 -18.30 19.00 21.99
N GLU A 396 -18.60 20.27 22.17
CA GLU A 396 -19.93 20.79 22.55
C GLU A 396 -20.97 20.60 21.45
N MET A 397 -20.54 20.39 20.20
CA MET A 397 -21.41 20.05 19.08
C MET A 397 -22.00 18.64 19.20
N VAL A 398 -21.57 17.84 20.20
CA VAL A 398 -22.08 16.50 20.44
C VAL A 398 -22.61 16.39 21.86
N LYS A 399 -23.93 16.23 21.99
CA LYS A 399 -24.61 16.04 23.27
C LYS A 399 -25.00 14.58 23.44
N ILE A 400 -24.72 14.00 24.60
CA ILE A 400 -24.96 12.58 24.88
C ILE A 400 -25.73 12.44 26.19
N GLU A 401 -26.85 11.71 26.13
CA GLU A 401 -27.71 11.46 27.29
C GLU A 401 -28.03 9.96 27.39
N PRO A 402 -27.84 9.32 28.56
CA PRO A 402 -27.21 9.86 29.78
C PRO A 402 -25.70 10.14 29.62
N ALA A 403 -25.12 10.88 30.57
CA ALA A 403 -23.69 11.22 30.53
C ALA A 403 -22.78 9.99 30.58
N ILE A 404 -21.64 10.06 29.89
CA ILE A 404 -20.63 9.00 29.79
C ILE A 404 -19.39 9.41 30.57
N GLU A 405 -18.84 8.48 31.35
CA GLU A 405 -17.60 8.68 32.10
C GLU A 405 -16.37 8.46 31.20
N GLY A 406 -15.31 9.26 31.39
CA GLY A 406 -14.10 9.17 30.56
C GLY A 406 -14.37 9.52 29.09
N LEU A 407 -15.34 10.39 28.83
CA LEU A 407 -15.80 10.76 27.50
C LEU A 407 -14.66 11.37 26.66
N LYS A 408 -14.43 10.81 25.47
CA LYS A 408 -13.56 11.40 24.45
C LYS A 408 -14.31 11.44 23.13
N ILE A 409 -14.36 12.62 22.52
CA ILE A 409 -15.02 12.86 21.24
C ILE A 409 -14.04 13.51 20.29
N TYR A 410 -13.89 12.97 19.09
CA TYR A 410 -13.02 13.55 18.07
C TYR A 410 -13.50 13.21 16.65
N PRO A 411 -13.34 14.13 15.68
CA PRO A 411 -13.65 13.86 14.28
C PRO A 411 -12.44 13.22 13.58
N SER A 412 -12.68 12.32 12.63
CA SER A 412 -11.67 11.87 11.68
C SER A 412 -12.34 11.35 10.41
N GLY A 413 -11.90 11.86 9.26
CA GLY A 413 -12.56 11.61 7.98
C GLY A 413 -14.04 12.00 8.04
N ASN A 414 -14.92 11.08 7.63
CA ASN A 414 -16.37 11.25 7.65
C ASN A 414 -17.04 10.73 8.94
N TYR A 415 -16.28 10.57 10.03
CA TYR A 415 -16.80 10.09 11.30
C TYR A 415 -16.52 11.05 12.45
N VAL A 416 -17.42 11.06 13.43
CA VAL A 416 -17.15 11.52 14.79
C VAL A 416 -17.13 10.30 15.72
N TYR A 417 -16.01 10.11 16.38
CA TYR A 417 -15.75 8.98 17.27
C TYR A 417 -16.11 9.37 18.70
N ILE A 418 -16.79 8.47 19.41
CA ILE A 418 -17.20 8.66 20.80
C ILE A 418 -16.72 7.47 21.63
N GLN A 419 -15.82 7.74 22.57
CA GLN A 419 -15.23 6.79 23.50
C GLN A 419 -15.57 7.16 24.94
N GLY A 420 -15.37 6.21 25.86
CA GLY A 420 -15.72 6.33 27.27
C GLY A 420 -16.45 5.10 27.77
N TYR A 421 -16.67 5.04 29.08
CA TYR A 421 -17.30 3.93 29.78
C TYR A 421 -18.80 4.12 29.84
N LYS A 422 -19.54 3.31 29.08
CA LYS A 422 -21.00 3.40 29.03
C LYS A 422 -21.62 2.44 30.03
N LYS A 423 -22.67 2.87 30.74
CA LYS A 423 -23.51 1.98 31.52
C LYS A 423 -24.12 0.90 30.62
N GLY A 424 -23.98 -0.36 31.03
CA GLY A 424 -24.61 -1.48 30.35
C GLY A 424 -26.14 -1.45 30.46
N ARG A 425 -26.82 -2.17 29.56
CA ARG A 425 -28.29 -2.28 29.52
C ARG A 425 -28.99 -0.92 29.49
N THR A 426 -28.36 0.07 28.85
CA THR A 426 -28.80 1.46 28.84
C THR A 426 -28.93 1.93 27.39
N SER A 427 -29.98 2.69 27.10
CA SER A 427 -30.14 3.36 25.80
C SER A 427 -29.63 4.79 25.90
N TYR A 428 -28.79 5.19 24.96
CA TYR A 428 -28.23 6.53 24.87
C TYR A 428 -28.75 7.25 23.64
N LYS A 429 -29.02 8.54 23.80
CA LYS A 429 -29.32 9.47 22.73
C LYS A 429 -28.09 10.34 22.49
N VAL A 430 -27.56 10.28 21.27
CA VAL A 430 -26.47 11.14 20.79
C VAL A 430 -27.08 12.16 19.85
N THR A 431 -26.93 13.45 20.17
CA THR A 431 -27.40 14.56 19.34
C THR A 431 -26.19 15.29 18.77
N ILE A 432 -26.12 15.38 17.45
CA ILE A 432 -25.13 16.16 16.70
C ILE A 432 -25.74 17.50 16.34
N ASP A 433 -25.05 18.58 16.67
CA ASP A 433 -25.49 19.94 16.34
C ASP A 433 -25.52 20.19 14.82
N GLY A 434 -26.47 20.99 14.36
CA GLY A 434 -26.58 21.38 12.96
C GLY A 434 -25.42 22.26 12.48
N SER A 435 -24.65 22.87 13.38
CA SER A 435 -23.48 23.69 13.04
C SER A 435 -22.26 22.89 12.62
N ILE A 436 -22.25 21.55 12.81
CA ILE A 436 -21.13 20.72 12.38
C ILE A 436 -20.89 20.91 10.88
N SER A 437 -19.64 21.13 10.51
CA SER A 437 -19.26 21.52 9.15
C SER A 437 -18.36 20.48 8.49
N ASP A 438 -18.45 20.37 7.17
CA ASP A 438 -17.54 19.54 6.37
C ASP A 438 -16.36 20.34 5.80
N VAL A 439 -15.38 19.61 5.27
CA VAL A 439 -14.19 20.18 4.62
C VAL A 439 -14.49 21.05 3.38
N TYR A 440 -15.73 21.02 2.89
CA TYR A 440 -16.20 21.84 1.77
C TYR A 440 -16.90 23.13 2.23
N GLY A 441 -16.98 23.36 3.55
CA GLY A 441 -17.56 24.54 4.16
C GLY A 441 -19.09 24.48 4.34
N GLN A 442 -19.71 23.32 4.13
CA GLN A 442 -21.15 23.14 4.34
C GLN A 442 -21.42 22.79 5.80
N SER A 443 -22.47 23.34 6.40
CA SER A 443 -23.00 22.91 7.69
C SER A 443 -24.08 21.83 7.52
N LEU A 444 -24.28 20.98 8.54
CA LEU A 444 -25.37 19.99 8.56
C LEU A 444 -26.76 20.65 8.55
N GLY A 445 -26.85 21.88 9.07
CA GLY A 445 -28.04 22.74 9.03
C GLY A 445 -29.08 22.42 10.09
N GLN A 446 -29.40 21.14 10.30
CA GLN A 446 -30.34 20.69 11.34
C GLN A 446 -29.69 19.66 12.27
N PRO A 447 -30.03 19.66 13.57
CA PRO A 447 -29.49 18.66 14.49
C PRO A 447 -29.88 17.23 14.07
N ALA A 448 -28.93 16.32 14.14
CA ALA A 448 -29.16 14.90 13.90
C ALA A 448 -29.12 14.11 15.20
N VAL A 449 -29.90 13.03 15.28
CA VAL A 449 -29.99 12.20 16.50
C VAL A 449 -29.74 10.74 16.15
N ALA A 450 -28.89 10.08 16.93
CA ALA A 450 -28.69 8.65 16.92
C ALA A 450 -29.05 8.04 18.29
N THR A 451 -29.66 6.87 18.27
CA THR A 451 -29.98 6.11 19.48
C THR A 451 -29.14 4.85 19.53
N ILE A 452 -28.28 4.73 20.54
CA ILE A 452 -27.40 3.58 20.74
C ILE A 452 -27.88 2.76 21.94
N LYS A 453 -28.26 1.51 21.71
CA LYS A 453 -28.66 0.57 22.76
C LYS A 453 -27.45 -0.24 23.22
N VAL A 454 -26.96 0.04 24.43
CA VAL A 454 -25.84 -0.70 25.02
C VAL A 454 -26.39 -1.93 25.75
N GLY A 455 -25.89 -3.10 25.40
CA GLY A 455 -26.20 -4.38 26.01
C GLY A 455 -25.45 -4.61 27.33
N SER A 456 -25.37 -5.87 27.75
CA SER A 456 -24.62 -6.24 28.96
C SER A 456 -23.12 -6.29 28.66
N ALA A 457 -22.28 -5.91 29.63
CA ALA A 457 -20.85 -6.22 29.57
C ALA A 457 -20.64 -7.74 29.48
N SER A 458 -19.62 -8.17 28.74
CA SER A 458 -19.21 -9.57 28.75
C SER A 458 -18.79 -9.99 30.16
N GLN A 459 -19.15 -11.22 30.54
CA GLN A 459 -18.72 -11.77 31.83
C GLN A 459 -17.20 -11.90 31.85
N ASN A 460 -16.59 -11.33 32.88
CA ASN A 460 -15.15 -11.35 33.05
C ASN A 460 -14.79 -11.62 34.51
N LEU A 461 -13.71 -12.34 34.74
CA LEU A 461 -13.16 -12.60 36.07
C LEU A 461 -11.64 -12.57 35.94
N TYR A 462 -10.93 -11.76 36.69
CA TYR A 462 -9.48 -11.64 36.54
C TYR A 462 -8.83 -11.24 37.84
N ALA A 463 -7.52 -11.42 37.93
CA ALA A 463 -6.69 -10.94 39.02
C ALA A 463 -5.48 -10.23 38.41
N GLN A 464 -4.93 -9.25 39.10
CA GLN A 464 -3.67 -8.64 38.68
C GLN A 464 -2.49 -9.52 39.13
N GLY A 465 -1.40 -9.56 38.35
CA GLY A 465 -0.15 -10.26 38.73
C GLY A 465 0.13 -11.60 38.02
N GLY A 466 -0.59 -11.94 36.96
CA GLY A 466 -0.21 -13.08 36.09
C GLY A 466 -0.31 -14.46 36.75
N TYR A 467 0.56 -15.40 36.35
CA TYR A 467 0.56 -16.78 36.87
C TYR A 467 1.20 -16.93 38.26
N MET A 468 1.99 -15.95 38.68
CA MET A 468 2.64 -15.93 39.99
C MET A 468 2.62 -14.51 40.53
N THR A 469 1.95 -14.31 41.66
CA THR A 469 1.89 -13.04 42.36
C THR A 469 2.51 -13.20 43.74
N VAL A 470 3.52 -12.40 44.05
CA VAL A 470 4.10 -12.32 45.39
C VAL A 470 3.28 -11.32 46.19
N LEU A 471 2.71 -11.75 47.31
CA LEU A 471 2.00 -10.87 48.24
C LEU A 471 3.02 -10.14 49.12
N ASP A 472 2.74 -8.88 49.46
CA ASP A 472 3.62 -8.07 50.30
C ASP A 472 3.71 -8.69 51.71
N PRO A 473 4.91 -9.13 52.14
CA PRO A 473 5.10 -9.81 53.42
C PRO A 473 5.00 -8.86 54.63
N THR A 474 5.01 -7.55 54.40
CA THR A 474 4.95 -6.52 55.45
C THR A 474 3.54 -6.01 55.73
N SER A 475 2.57 -6.39 54.89
CA SER A 475 1.16 -6.03 55.01
C SER A 475 0.28 -7.26 55.24
N THR A 476 -1.01 -7.07 55.53
CA THR A 476 -1.95 -8.19 55.58
C THR A 476 -2.06 -8.83 54.19
N PRO A 477 -1.71 -10.12 54.01
CA PRO A 477 -1.66 -10.75 52.69
C PRO A 477 -3.05 -10.75 52.03
N THR A 478 -3.22 -9.94 50.99
CA THR A 478 -4.49 -9.77 50.29
C THR A 478 -4.29 -10.01 48.80
N PHE A 479 -5.07 -10.94 48.23
CA PHE A 479 -5.10 -11.20 46.79
C PHE A 479 -6.43 -10.75 46.20
N SER A 480 -6.40 -9.70 45.39
CA SER A 480 -7.60 -9.12 44.80
C SER A 480 -8.01 -9.83 43.51
N ILE A 481 -9.27 -10.27 43.46
CA ILE A 481 -9.92 -10.75 42.25
C ILE A 481 -11.03 -9.76 41.86
N TYR A 482 -11.13 -9.51 40.57
CA TYR A 482 -12.09 -8.58 39.96
C TYR A 482 -13.06 -9.36 39.10
N SER A 483 -14.35 -9.03 39.16
CA SER A 483 -15.37 -9.70 38.37
C SER A 483 -16.34 -8.72 37.72
N THR A 484 -16.87 -9.09 36.56
CA THR A 484 -17.88 -8.36 35.81
C THR A 484 -19.02 -9.33 35.50
N ASN A 485 -20.24 -8.99 35.89
CA ASN A 485 -21.43 -9.83 35.71
C ASN A 485 -21.33 -11.25 36.32
N HIS A 486 -20.55 -11.40 37.40
CA HIS A 486 -20.56 -12.57 38.29
C HIS A 486 -21.07 -12.16 39.67
N GLY A 487 -22.12 -12.82 40.16
CA GLY A 487 -22.70 -12.53 41.49
C GLY A 487 -22.00 -13.24 42.65
N ALA A 488 -21.17 -14.25 42.35
CA ALA A 488 -20.40 -15.02 43.32
C ALA A 488 -19.15 -15.61 42.67
N VAL A 489 -18.12 -15.91 43.48
CA VAL A 489 -16.92 -16.62 43.05
C VAL A 489 -16.67 -17.80 43.99
N LYS A 490 -16.36 -18.96 43.40
CA LYS A 490 -15.89 -20.12 44.16
C LYS A 490 -14.37 -20.16 44.17
N VAL A 491 -13.79 -20.11 45.36
CA VAL A 491 -12.33 -20.09 45.56
C VAL A 491 -11.86 -21.44 46.12
N ARG A 492 -10.73 -21.93 45.62
CA ARG A 492 -9.99 -23.06 46.19
C ARG A 492 -8.53 -22.67 46.31
N LEU A 493 -7.93 -22.95 47.47
CA LEU A 493 -6.54 -22.68 47.79
C LEU A 493 -5.80 -24.01 47.92
N TYR A 494 -4.61 -24.10 47.34
CA TYR A 494 -3.76 -25.29 47.40
C TYR A 494 -2.38 -24.90 47.91
N ASP A 495 -1.88 -25.63 48.91
CA ASP A 495 -0.48 -25.55 49.32
C ASP A 495 0.37 -26.39 48.36
N VAL A 496 1.42 -25.79 47.80
CA VAL A 496 2.22 -26.39 46.71
C VAL A 496 3.71 -26.09 46.90
N GLN A 497 4.57 -27.02 46.49
CA GLN A 497 6.02 -26.85 46.54
C GLN A 497 6.58 -26.40 45.19
N PRO A 498 7.80 -25.83 45.12
CA PRO A 498 8.43 -25.44 43.84
C PRO A 498 8.48 -26.58 42.81
N ALA A 499 8.64 -27.83 43.26
CA ALA A 499 8.62 -29.02 42.40
C ALA A 499 7.27 -29.28 41.71
N ASP A 500 6.17 -28.74 42.23
CA ASP A 500 4.83 -28.88 41.66
C ASP A 500 4.51 -27.82 40.59
N TRP A 501 5.43 -26.89 40.31
CA TRP A 501 5.21 -25.79 39.37
C TRP A 501 4.71 -26.23 37.98
N GLN A 502 5.22 -27.34 37.45
CA GLN A 502 4.74 -27.88 36.16
C GLN A 502 3.28 -28.36 36.23
N LYS A 503 2.85 -28.92 37.37
CA LYS A 503 1.46 -29.34 37.59
C LYS A 503 0.55 -28.13 37.76
N VAL A 504 0.98 -27.14 38.54
CA VAL A 504 0.24 -25.89 38.80
C VAL A 504 0.07 -25.08 37.52
N SER A 505 1.14 -24.86 36.75
CA SER A 505 1.07 -24.15 35.46
C SER A 505 0.22 -24.89 34.43
N GLY A 506 0.24 -26.23 34.42
CA GLY A 506 -0.65 -27.05 33.60
C GLY A 506 -2.13 -26.92 33.98
N ILE A 507 -2.44 -26.85 35.28
CA ILE A 507 -3.79 -26.57 35.77
C ILE A 507 -4.25 -25.18 35.30
N CYS A 508 -3.46 -24.12 35.53
CA CYS A 508 -3.77 -22.74 35.10
C CYS A 508 -3.98 -22.64 33.57
N SER A 509 -3.14 -23.30 32.78
CA SER A 509 -3.24 -23.33 31.31
C SER A 509 -4.49 -24.08 30.84
N SER A 510 -4.84 -25.21 31.47
CA SER A 510 -6.06 -25.98 31.15
C SER A 510 -7.35 -25.26 31.56
N TYR A 511 -7.30 -24.39 32.57
CA TYR A 511 -8.43 -23.53 32.98
C TYR A 511 -8.67 -22.37 32.00
N GLN A 512 -7.63 -21.76 31.46
CA GLN A 512 -7.77 -20.77 30.39
C GLN A 512 -8.33 -21.36 29.08
N LEU A 513 -8.04 -22.64 28.81
CA LEU A 513 -8.63 -23.36 27.67
C LEU A 513 -10.09 -23.78 27.91
N ARG A 514 -10.42 -24.26 29.13
CA ARG A 514 -11.80 -24.63 29.52
C ARG A 514 -12.77 -23.45 29.68
N ARG A 515 -12.26 -22.22 29.85
CA ARG A 515 -13.04 -20.97 29.76
C ARG A 515 -13.90 -20.84 28.50
N ARG A 516 -13.53 -21.51 27.41
CA ARG A 516 -14.30 -21.53 26.15
C ARG A 516 -15.43 -22.56 26.12
N GLN A 517 -15.52 -23.49 27.08
CA GLN A 517 -16.40 -24.66 26.99
C GLN A 517 -17.32 -24.93 28.21
N THR A 518 -17.17 -24.26 29.35
CA THR A 518 -18.06 -24.44 30.52
C THR A 518 -19.18 -23.38 30.62
N PRO A 519 -20.40 -23.76 31.08
CA PRO A 519 -21.49 -22.82 31.37
C PRO A 519 -21.07 -21.73 32.36
N ALA A 520 -21.69 -20.55 32.22
CA ALA A 520 -21.29 -19.30 32.87
C ALA A 520 -21.30 -19.32 34.41
N ASP A 521 -22.05 -20.24 35.00
CA ASP A 521 -22.53 -20.20 36.38
C ASP A 521 -21.53 -20.83 37.38
N THR A 522 -20.46 -21.46 36.88
CA THR A 522 -19.51 -22.24 37.69
C THR A 522 -18.05 -21.99 37.30
N ARG A 523 -17.65 -20.71 37.28
CA ARG A 523 -16.24 -20.34 37.11
C ARG A 523 -15.53 -20.28 38.47
N SER A 524 -14.39 -20.95 38.59
CA SER A 524 -13.54 -20.98 39.79
C SER A 524 -12.16 -20.44 39.49
N ILE A 525 -11.60 -19.66 40.43
CA ILE A 525 -10.16 -19.34 40.46
C ILE A 525 -9.52 -20.30 41.47
N GLY A 526 -8.47 -21.01 41.03
CA GLY A 526 -7.51 -21.61 41.94
C GLY A 526 -6.42 -20.59 42.21
N VAL A 527 -6.22 -20.25 43.47
CA VAL A 527 -5.05 -19.49 43.93
C VAL A 527 -4.08 -20.48 44.54
#